data_AF-A0A8S4NB53-F1
#
_entry.id   AF-A0A8S4NB53-F1
#
_cell.length_a   1.000
_cell.length_b   1.000
_cell.length_c   1.000
_cell.angle_alpha   90.00
_cell.angle_beta   90.00
_cell.angle_gamma   90.00
#
_symmetry.space_group_name_H-M   'P 1'
#
loop_
_entity.id
_entity.type
_entity.pdbx_description
1 polymer ?
#
loop_
_entity_poly.entity_id
_entity_poly.type
_entity_poly.pdbx_seq_one_letter_code
_entity_poly.pdbx_strand_id
1 'polypeptide(L)'
;GYSIYTGISCTVDHDKYKCGICQKQLSCQSRLKLHMGTHRPSTSRPFKCHLCPKTFLQVGNLNYHIMTHTGEKPFKCELCLKEFITTYMLKRHQRVHTGEKPYKCELCEKSYRNQHDLRLHIKKMH
;
A
#
# COMPACT_ATOMS: atom_id res chain seq x y z
N GLY A 1 14.83 -27.08 25.83
CA GLY A 1 14.02 -25.85 25.89
C GLY A 1 14.07 -25.17 24.55
N TYR A 2 12.93 -25.09 23.87
CA TYR A 2 12.76 -24.64 22.50
C TYR A 2 13.08 -23.16 22.31
N SER A 3 13.85 -22.81 21.26
CA SER A 3 13.36 -21.97 20.15
C SER A 3 14.51 -21.70 19.17
N ILE A 4 14.49 -22.43 18.06
CA ILE A 4 15.38 -22.31 16.92
C ILE A 4 14.94 -21.09 16.11
N TYR A 5 15.63 -19.96 16.26
CA TYR A 5 15.62 -18.89 15.27
C TYR A 5 16.50 -19.32 14.09
N THR A 6 15.98 -20.21 13.24
CA THR A 6 16.62 -20.49 11.95
C THR A 6 16.33 -19.35 11.00
N GLY A 7 17.39 -18.63 10.66
CA GLY A 7 17.35 -17.51 9.73
C GLY A 7 16.78 -17.85 8.37
N ILE A 8 16.15 -16.85 7.77
CA ILE A 8 16.09 -16.73 6.32
C ILE A 8 16.64 -15.33 6.04
N SER A 9 17.96 -15.22 6.05
CA SER A 9 18.64 -14.15 5.33
C SER A 9 18.24 -14.31 3.87
N CYS A 10 17.58 -13.30 3.31
CA CYS A 10 17.37 -13.24 1.88
C CYS A 10 18.74 -13.07 1.24
N THR A 11 19.32 -14.17 0.77
CA THR A 11 20.55 -14.17 0.02
C THR A 11 20.35 -13.37 -1.26
N VAL A 12 21.37 -12.57 -1.56
CA VAL A 12 21.46 -11.73 -2.74
C VAL A 12 21.56 -12.65 -3.95
N ASP A 13 20.42 -12.92 -4.60
CA ASP A 13 20.39 -13.52 -5.92
C ASP A 13 19.59 -12.65 -6.88
N HIS A 14 20.22 -12.33 -8.00
CA HIS A 14 19.81 -11.35 -9.00
C HIS A 14 18.60 -11.80 -9.85
N ASP A 15 17.95 -12.90 -9.51
CA ASP A 15 16.81 -13.44 -10.23
C ASP A 15 15.48 -13.01 -9.59
N LYS A 16 15.02 -11.83 -10.03
CA LYS A 16 13.66 -11.36 -9.75
C LYS A 16 12.65 -12.36 -10.34
N TYR A 17 11.73 -12.85 -9.51
CA TYR A 17 10.65 -13.76 -9.92
C TYR A 17 9.76 -13.11 -10.98
N LYS A 18 9.78 -13.65 -12.20
CA LYS A 18 9.07 -13.07 -13.35
C LYS A 18 7.66 -13.65 -13.51
N CYS A 19 6.67 -12.79 -13.76
CA CYS A 19 5.33 -13.23 -14.14
C CYS A 19 5.31 -13.67 -15.60
N GLY A 20 4.89 -14.90 -15.89
CA GLY A 20 4.79 -15.40 -17.27
C GLY A 20 3.72 -14.71 -18.12
N ILE A 21 2.75 -14.01 -17.50
CA ILE A 21 1.63 -13.36 -18.22
C ILE A 21 1.97 -11.92 -18.59
N CYS A 22 2.36 -11.09 -17.62
CA CYS A 22 2.64 -9.67 -17.84
C CYS A 22 4.12 -9.29 -17.73
N GLN A 23 5.01 -10.29 -17.61
CA GLN A 23 6.47 -10.12 -17.53
C GLN A 23 6.96 -9.28 -16.32
N LYS A 24 6.06 -8.94 -15.38
CA LYS A 24 6.39 -8.18 -14.17
C LYS A 24 7.37 -8.95 -13.29
N GLN A 25 8.39 -8.24 -12.81
CA GLN A 25 9.42 -8.78 -11.91
C GLN A 25 9.06 -8.52 -10.44
N LEU A 26 9.07 -9.57 -9.62
CA LEU A 26 8.67 -9.59 -8.22
C LEU A 26 9.88 -10.00 -7.36
N SER A 27 9.99 -9.39 -6.18
CA SER A 27 11.18 -9.58 -5.32
C SER A 27 11.24 -10.94 -4.62
N CYS A 28 10.14 -11.69 -4.58
CA CYS A 28 10.10 -13.02 -3.96
C CYS A 28 8.94 -13.86 -4.51
N GLN A 29 9.03 -15.18 -4.37
CA GLN A 29 8.05 -16.13 -4.87
C GLN A 29 6.65 -15.93 -4.23
N SER A 30 6.58 -15.59 -2.94
CA SER A 30 5.30 -15.33 -2.25
C SER A 30 4.56 -14.14 -2.87
N ARG A 31 5.28 -13.07 -3.21
CA ARG A 31 4.72 -11.93 -3.96
C ARG A 31 4.32 -12.33 -5.37
N LEU A 32 5.05 -13.20 -6.06
CA LEU A 32 4.65 -13.72 -7.38
C LEU A 32 3.35 -14.52 -7.29
N LYS A 33 3.23 -15.45 -6.35
CA LYS A 33 1.99 -16.23 -6.11
C LYS A 33 0.79 -15.31 -5.90
N LEU A 34 0.99 -14.26 -5.10
CA LEU A 34 -0.05 -13.28 -4.84
C LEU A 34 -0.40 -12.44 -6.08
N HIS A 35 0.62 -12.04 -6.83
CA HIS A 35 0.46 -11.30 -8.08
C HIS A 35 -0.32 -12.11 -9.12
N MET A 36 -0.19 -13.44 -9.18
CA MET A 36 -0.99 -14.24 -10.10
C MET A 36 -2.51 -14.07 -9.89
N GLY A 37 -2.93 -13.68 -8.68
CA GLY A 37 -4.32 -13.31 -8.41
C GLY A 37 -4.82 -12.10 -9.22
N THR A 38 -3.94 -11.21 -9.68
CA THR A 38 -4.36 -10.03 -10.47
C THR A 38 -4.75 -10.37 -11.91
N HIS A 39 -4.35 -11.54 -12.40
CA HIS A 39 -4.67 -12.02 -13.75
C HIS A 39 -5.93 -12.87 -13.81
N ARG A 40 -6.52 -13.21 -12.65
CA ARG A 40 -7.70 -14.06 -12.60
C ARG A 40 -8.98 -13.23 -12.76
N PRO A 41 -10.04 -13.80 -13.37
CA PRO A 41 -11.34 -13.14 -13.48
C PRO A 41 -11.92 -12.78 -12.11
N SER A 42 -12.81 -11.79 -12.06
CA SER A 42 -13.46 -11.28 -10.83
C SER A 42 -14.11 -12.37 -9.95
N THR A 43 -14.45 -13.52 -10.54
CA THR A 43 -14.99 -14.71 -9.87
C THR A 43 -14.00 -15.41 -8.93
N SER A 44 -12.71 -15.10 -9.03
CA SER A 44 -11.66 -15.75 -8.21
C SER A 44 -11.18 -14.91 -7.03
N ARG A 45 -11.84 -13.78 -6.71
CA ARG A 45 -11.50 -12.95 -5.55
C ARG A 45 -12.17 -13.57 -4.31
N PRO A 46 -11.47 -14.46 -3.57
CA PRO A 46 -12.16 -15.38 -2.67
C PRO A 46 -12.65 -14.66 -1.40
N PHE A 47 -12.11 -13.48 -1.10
CA PHE A 47 -12.44 -12.73 0.09
C PHE A 47 -13.55 -11.73 -0.22
N LYS A 48 -14.78 -12.06 0.19
CA LYS A 48 -15.97 -11.21 0.00
C LYS A 48 -16.23 -10.36 1.24
N CYS A 49 -16.60 -9.10 1.04
CA CYS A 49 -17.12 -8.27 2.13
C CYS A 49 -18.53 -8.69 2.52
N HIS A 50 -18.81 -8.79 3.82
CA HIS A 50 -20.15 -9.11 4.31
C HIS A 50 -21.07 -7.86 4.41
N LEU A 51 -20.51 -6.65 4.25
CA LEU A 51 -21.25 -5.37 4.33
C LEU A 51 -21.57 -4.77 2.96
N CYS A 52 -20.91 -5.22 1.89
CA CYS A 52 -21.19 -4.78 0.53
C CYS A 52 -20.79 -5.84 -0.52
N PRO A 53 -21.18 -5.70 -1.79
CA PRO A 53 -20.87 -6.68 -2.84
C PRO A 53 -19.37 -6.77 -3.25
N LYS A 54 -18.46 -6.01 -2.64
CA LYS A 54 -17.05 -5.96 -3.05
C LYS A 54 -16.29 -7.23 -2.67
N THR A 55 -15.39 -7.66 -3.55
CA THR A 55 -14.51 -8.81 -3.38
C THR A 55 -13.03 -8.43 -3.55
N PHE A 56 -12.17 -9.15 -2.83
CA PHE A 56 -10.74 -8.86 -2.69
C PHE A 56 -9.90 -10.11 -2.94
N LEU A 57 -8.67 -9.90 -3.44
CA LEU A 57 -7.68 -10.95 -3.66
C LEU A 57 -6.91 -11.35 -2.39
N GLN A 58 -6.94 -10.50 -1.36
CA GLN A 58 -6.20 -10.67 -0.11
C GLN A 58 -7.09 -10.37 1.07
N VAL A 59 -6.94 -11.17 2.14
CA VAL A 59 -7.62 -10.92 3.42
C VAL A 59 -7.23 -9.56 4.01
N GLY A 60 -5.96 -9.14 3.91
CA GLY A 60 -5.53 -7.83 4.39
C GLY A 60 -6.26 -6.66 3.70
N ASN A 61 -6.52 -6.78 2.40
CA ASN A 61 -7.29 -5.78 1.64
C ASN A 61 -8.77 -5.79 2.03
N LEU A 62 -9.33 -6.97 2.31
CA LEU A 62 -10.69 -7.09 2.83
C LEU A 62 -10.81 -6.44 4.22
N ASN A 63 -9.89 -6.74 5.14
CA ASN A 63 -9.89 -6.16 6.49
C ASN A 63 -9.77 -4.64 6.45
N TYR A 64 -8.81 -4.12 5.68
CA TYR A 64 -8.69 -2.68 5.46
C TYR A 64 -9.99 -2.07 4.89
N HIS A 65 -10.64 -2.77 3.96
CA HIS A 65 -11.92 -2.32 3.44
C HIS A 65 -13.05 -2.36 4.49
N ILE A 66 -13.13 -3.39 5.32
CA ILE A 66 -14.13 -3.47 6.40
C ILE A 66 -14.01 -2.27 7.36
N MET A 67 -12.79 -1.82 7.65
CA MET A 67 -12.57 -0.62 8.47
C MET A 67 -13.20 0.66 7.86
N THR A 68 -13.43 0.68 6.55
CA THR A 68 -14.16 1.79 5.89
C THR A 68 -15.66 1.77 6.16
N HIS A 69 -16.22 0.62 6.51
CA HIS A 69 -17.61 0.50 6.93
C HIS A 69 -17.78 0.73 8.43
N THR A 70 -16.91 0.18 9.26
CA THR A 70 -16.99 0.30 10.73
C THR A 70 -16.53 1.68 11.21
N GLY A 71 -15.71 2.37 10.42
CA GLY A 71 -15.09 3.63 10.81
C GLY A 71 -13.91 3.46 11.76
N GLU A 72 -13.50 2.23 12.06
CA GLU A 72 -12.35 1.94 12.91
C GLU A 72 -11.06 2.53 12.35
N LYS A 73 -10.34 3.29 13.20
CA LYS A 73 -9.10 3.97 12.84
C LYS A 73 -8.06 3.79 13.95
N PRO A 74 -7.34 2.65 13.98
CA PRO A 74 -6.47 2.29 15.10
C PRO A 74 -5.27 3.22 15.29
N PHE A 75 -4.92 4.02 14.27
CA PHE A 75 -3.71 4.82 14.29
C PHE A 75 -4.02 6.28 14.57
N LYS A 76 -3.62 6.76 15.74
CA LYS A 76 -3.89 8.12 16.21
C LYS A 76 -2.66 9.02 16.05
N CYS A 77 -2.86 10.25 15.62
CA CYS A 77 -1.84 11.28 15.68
C CYS A 77 -1.75 11.84 17.09
N GLU A 78 -0.58 11.80 17.71
CA GLU A 78 -0.40 12.31 19.08
C GLU A 78 -0.47 13.84 19.16
N LEU A 79 -0.22 14.55 18.07
CA LEU A 79 -0.20 16.02 18.04
C LEU A 79 -1.59 16.64 17.92
N CYS A 80 -2.50 16.03 17.15
CA CYS A 80 -3.84 16.58 16.91
C CYS A 80 -4.98 15.59 17.16
N LEU A 81 -4.66 14.41 17.70
CA LEU A 81 -5.59 13.33 18.03
C LEU A 81 -6.39 12.77 16.84
N LYS A 82 -6.08 13.19 15.60
CA LYS A 82 -6.73 12.71 14.39
C LYS A 82 -6.37 11.25 14.12
N GLU A 83 -7.37 10.47 13.74
CA GLU A 83 -7.25 9.02 13.58
C GLU A 83 -7.19 8.59 12.10
N PHE A 84 -6.49 7.48 11.86
CA PHE A 84 -6.21 6.93 10.54
C PHE A 84 -6.34 5.40 10.53
N ILE A 85 -6.70 4.85 9.37
CA ILE A 85 -6.87 3.40 9.17
C ILE A 85 -5.52 2.68 9.06
N THR A 86 -4.46 3.37 8.61
CA THR A 86 -3.13 2.77 8.44
C THR A 86 -2.01 3.66 8.95
N THR A 87 -0.89 3.04 9.34
CA THR A 87 0.36 3.73 9.70
C THR A 87 0.88 4.61 8.57
N TYR A 88 0.76 4.19 7.32
CA TYR A 88 1.16 5.00 6.16
C TYR A 88 0.37 6.31 6.07
N MET A 89 -0.96 6.26 6.28
CA MET A 89 -1.79 7.46 6.28
C MET A 89 -1.43 8.40 7.44
N LEU A 90 -1.17 7.85 8.62
CA LEU A 90 -0.71 8.62 9.79
C LEU A 90 0.65 9.29 9.50
N LYS A 91 1.66 8.55 9.02
CA LYS A 91 2.97 9.12 8.68
C LYS A 91 2.88 10.23 7.64
N ARG A 92 2.07 10.01 6.59
CA ARG A 92 1.82 11.05 5.57
C ARG A 92 1.13 12.28 6.18
N HIS A 93 0.21 12.08 7.12
CA HIS A 93 -0.45 13.18 7.83
C HIS A 93 0.50 13.94 8.74
N GLN A 94 1.45 13.28 9.41
CA GLN A 94 2.43 13.95 10.27
C GLN A 94 3.24 15.04 9.55
N ARG A 95 3.40 14.93 8.22
CA ARG A 95 3.98 15.99 7.37
C ARG A 95 3.20 17.30 7.37
N VAL A 96 1.96 17.30 7.87
CA VAL A 96 1.19 18.53 8.10
C VAL A 96 1.81 19.33 9.24
N HIS A 97 2.25 18.65 10.30
CA HIS A 97 2.85 19.28 11.46
C HIS A 97 4.31 19.67 11.23
N THR A 98 5.07 18.85 10.51
CA THR A 98 6.49 19.14 10.24
C THR A 98 6.70 20.11 9.07
N GLY A 99 5.68 20.31 8.23
CA GLY A 99 5.81 21.10 7.00
C GLY A 99 6.60 20.42 5.88
N GLU A 100 6.99 19.16 6.04
CA GLU A 100 7.76 18.40 5.04
C GLU A 100 6.99 18.28 3.70
N LYS A 101 7.67 18.61 2.60
CA LYS A 101 7.13 18.54 1.23
C LYS A 101 8.09 17.78 0.32
N PRO A 102 8.14 16.45 0.40
CA PRO A 102 9.17 15.65 -0.27
C PRO A 102 8.95 15.50 -1.79
N TYR A 103 7.81 15.94 -2.32
CA TYR A 103 7.48 15.77 -3.74
C TYR A 103 7.66 17.09 -4.49
N LYS A 104 8.77 17.26 -5.20
CA LYS A 104 9.09 18.44 -6.01
C LYS A 104 8.53 18.29 -7.43
N CYS A 105 7.95 19.35 -7.99
CA CYS A 105 7.66 19.45 -9.41
C CYS A 105 8.95 19.80 -10.15
N GLU A 106 9.34 18.99 -11.13
CA GLU A 106 10.57 19.22 -11.89
C GLU A 106 10.44 20.34 -12.94
N LEU A 107 9.20 20.72 -13.29
CA LEU A 107 8.92 21.75 -14.30
C LEU A 107 8.90 23.18 -13.72
N CYS A 108 8.47 23.35 -12.46
CA CYS A 108 8.36 24.66 -11.83
C CYS A 108 8.86 24.72 -10.38
N GLU A 109 9.56 23.67 -9.94
CA GLU A 109 10.22 23.54 -8.63
C GLU A 109 9.32 23.57 -7.38
N LYS A 110 8.00 23.71 -7.54
CA LYS A 110 7.06 23.71 -6.42
C LYS A 110 7.02 22.35 -5.72
N SER A 111 7.10 22.36 -4.39
CA SER A 111 7.06 21.15 -3.57
C SER A 111 5.69 20.90 -2.93
N TYR A 112 5.33 19.63 -2.79
CA TYR A 112 4.04 19.14 -2.29
C TYR A 112 4.21 18.10 -1.19
N ARG A 113 3.23 18.02 -0.29
CA ARG A 113 3.24 17.09 0.87
C ARG A 113 3.00 15.64 0.45
N ASN A 114 2.23 15.44 -0.62
CA ASN A 114 1.89 14.13 -1.14
C ASN A 114 1.97 14.09 -2.69
N GLN A 115 2.12 12.89 -3.24
CA GLN A 115 2.25 12.68 -4.69
C GLN A 115 0.96 12.99 -5.46
N HIS A 116 -0.21 12.91 -4.81
CA HIS A 116 -1.48 13.21 -5.46
C HIS A 116 -1.59 14.70 -5.78
N ASP A 117 -1.23 15.57 -4.83
CA ASP A 117 -1.20 17.02 -5.01
C ASP A 117 -0.21 17.41 -6.12
N LEU A 118 0.98 16.81 -6.14
CA LEU A 118 1.95 17.01 -7.23
C LEU A 118 1.38 16.62 -8.59
N ARG A 119 0.74 15.44 -8.70
CA ARG A 119 0.15 14.97 -9.96
C ARG A 119 -0.98 15.87 -10.44
N LEU A 120 -1.84 16.31 -9.53
CA LEU A 120 -2.91 17.26 -9.85
C LEU A 120 -2.36 18.61 -10.30
N HIS A 121 -1.31 19.10 -9.64
CA HIS A 121 -0.62 20.31 -10.05
C HIS A 121 -0.05 20.18 -11.45
N ILE A 122 0.71 19.12 -11.73
CA ILE A 122 1.28 18.87 -13.06
C ILE A 122 0.15 18.86 -14.08
N LYS A 123 -0.85 17.99 -13.93
CA LYS A 123 -1.97 17.87 -14.88
C LYS A 123 -2.74 19.17 -15.16
N LYS A 124 -2.79 20.09 -14.19
CA LYS A 124 -3.56 21.34 -14.31
C LYS A 124 -2.73 22.52 -14.80
N MET A 125 -1.41 22.47 -14.67
CA MET A 125 -0.51 23.60 -14.93
C MET A 125 0.49 23.32 -16.07
N HIS A 126 0.66 22.05 -16.44
CA HIS A 126 1.61 21.53 -17.42
C HIS A 126 0.96 20.41 -18.24
#